data_AF-A0A1Y5I9C9-F1
#
_entry.id   AF-A0A1Y5I9C9-F1
#
_cell.length_a   1.000
_cell.length_b   1.000
_cell.length_c   1.000
_cell.angle_alpha   90.00
_cell.angle_beta   90.00
_cell.angle_gamma   90.00
#
_symmetry.space_group_name_H-M   'P 1'
#
loop_
_entity.id
_entity.type
_entity.pdbx_description
1 polymer ?
#
loop_
_entity_poly.entity_id
_entity_poly.type
_entity_poly.pdbx_seq_one_letter_code
_entity_poly.pdbx_strand_id
1 'polypeptide(L)'
;MKRFTVLIAIAAVLAIGAGPWVWNTFISPRPQLELDPLKYAEDSSWSALPVEETAPVWVDGWGVDVFLVSEDSALKGTTQSELQKRELRGRRQAQSLKDPLGLIGEVYAPLYRDNATHDDLTRAFESYLRRDNRGRALVIAHDRPLPESILARLEQDSSLRERFGGFLSISDTKDGIPPLAVSGEPASVDEPLPYCSDRLNDAASCQIVVPAHKEKASR
;
A
#
# COMPACT_ATOMS: atom_id res chain seq x y z
N MET A 1 7.34 -62.32 10.73
CA MET A 1 7.99 -61.41 11.71
C MET A 1 8.90 -60.36 11.04
N LYS A 2 9.84 -60.72 10.15
CA LYS A 2 10.75 -59.74 9.47
C LYS A 2 10.07 -58.58 8.72
N ARG A 3 8.89 -58.79 8.11
CA ARG A 3 8.17 -57.73 7.35
C ARG A 3 7.55 -56.65 8.24
N PHE A 4 7.10 -57.02 9.44
CA PHE A 4 6.52 -56.07 10.40
C PHE A 4 7.59 -55.15 11.01
N THR A 5 8.76 -55.71 11.33
CA THR A 5 9.90 -54.92 11.83
C THR A 5 10.43 -53.92 10.80
N VAL A 6 10.41 -54.26 9.52
CA VAL A 6 10.81 -53.33 8.44
C VAL A 6 9.81 -52.18 8.29
N LEU A 7 8.50 -52.45 8.37
CA LEU A 7 7.48 -51.40 8.32
C LEU A 7 7.55 -50.44 9.50
N ILE A 8 7.81 -50.95 10.71
CA ILE A 8 8.00 -50.11 11.91
C ILE A 8 9.25 -49.24 11.79
N ALA A 9 10.35 -49.79 11.27
CA ALA A 9 11.57 -49.04 11.04
C ALA A 9 11.37 -47.91 10.01
N ILE A 10 10.65 -48.17 8.91
CA ILE A 10 10.33 -47.15 7.90
C ILE A 10 9.42 -46.07 8.48
N ALA A 11 8.40 -46.45 9.26
CA ALA A 11 7.51 -45.50 9.91
C ALA A 11 8.26 -44.61 10.93
N ALA A 12 9.20 -45.18 11.69
CA ALA A 12 10.03 -44.43 12.62
C ALA A 12 10.94 -43.43 11.89
N VAL A 13 11.56 -43.84 10.76
CA VAL A 13 12.39 -42.95 9.94
C VAL A 13 11.56 -41.82 9.33
N LEU A 14 10.35 -42.11 8.84
CA LEU A 14 9.44 -41.09 8.32
C LEU A 14 8.96 -40.11 9.40
N ALA A 15 8.65 -40.58 10.61
CA ALA A 15 8.24 -39.73 11.73
C ALA A 15 9.38 -38.80 12.19
N ILE A 16 10.61 -39.32 12.26
CA ILE A 16 11.80 -38.54 12.65
C ILE A 16 12.20 -37.54 11.55
N GLY A 17 12.03 -37.89 10.27
CA GLY A 17 12.31 -36.98 9.14
C GLY A 17 11.24 -35.90 8.93
N ALA A 18 9.97 -36.22 9.16
CA ALA A 18 8.86 -35.28 8.96
C ALA A 18 8.73 -34.27 10.12
N GLY A 19 9.08 -34.66 11.35
CA GLY A 19 8.97 -33.79 12.53
C GLY A 19 9.70 -32.44 12.37
N PRO A 20 10.99 -32.40 12.03
CA PRO A 20 11.73 -31.16 11.81
C PRO A 20 11.20 -30.33 10.63
N TRP A 21 10.75 -30.97 9.55
CA TRP A 21 10.17 -30.26 8.40
C TRP A 21 8.86 -29.56 8.79
N VAL A 22 7.95 -30.27 9.47
CA VAL A 22 6.68 -29.72 9.97
C VAL A 22 6.93 -28.61 11.00
N TRP A 23 7.88 -28.79 11.91
CA TRP A 23 8.23 -27.77 12.91
C TRP A 23 8.73 -26.47 12.26
N ASN A 24 9.61 -26.58 11.26
CA ASN A 24 10.21 -25.44 10.59
C ASN A 24 9.28 -24.76 9.56
N THR A 25 8.24 -25.45 9.07
CA THR A 25 7.23 -24.88 8.16
C THR A 25 6.03 -24.28 8.88
N PHE A 26 5.58 -24.89 9.99
CA PHE A 26 4.32 -24.50 10.62
C PHE A 26 4.45 -23.91 12.03
N ILE A 27 5.48 -24.26 12.80
CA ILE A 27 5.55 -23.92 14.23
C ILE A 27 6.56 -22.78 14.50
N SER A 28 7.63 -22.70 13.73
CA SER A 28 8.61 -21.61 13.81
C SER A 28 8.72 -20.93 12.45
N PRO A 29 7.78 -20.03 12.08
CA PRO A 29 7.92 -19.24 10.86
C PRO A 29 9.28 -18.52 10.90
N ARG A 30 10.02 -18.58 9.78
CA ARG A 30 11.33 -17.95 9.69
C ARG A 30 11.21 -16.47 10.06
N PRO A 31 12.16 -15.93 10.84
CA PRO A 31 12.15 -14.50 11.15
C PRO A 31 12.14 -13.71 9.84
N GLN A 32 11.33 -12.65 9.80
CA GLN A 32 11.35 -11.74 8.68
C GLN A 32 12.76 -11.16 8.53
N LEU A 33 13.19 -10.96 7.29
CA LEU A 33 14.46 -10.31 7.04
C LEU A 33 14.34 -8.86 7.50
N GLU A 34 15.19 -8.46 8.43
CA GLU A 34 15.22 -7.09 8.92
C GLU A 34 15.70 -6.17 7.79
N LEU A 35 14.85 -5.21 7.42
CA LEU A 35 15.13 -4.24 6.38
C LEU A 35 15.61 -2.95 7.04
N ASP A 36 16.73 -2.44 6.53
CA ASP A 36 17.20 -1.10 6.86
C ASP A 36 16.10 -0.06 6.58
N PRO A 37 16.02 1.03 7.36
CA PRO A 37 15.07 2.10 7.09
C PRO A 37 15.22 2.64 5.67
N LEU A 38 14.10 2.66 4.94
CA LEU A 38 14.04 3.24 3.60
C LEU A 38 14.38 4.75 3.63
N LYS A 39 14.99 5.21 2.54
CA LYS A 39 15.47 6.58 2.37
C LYS A 39 14.69 7.27 1.25
N TYR A 40 13.62 7.96 1.61
CA TYR A 40 12.71 8.63 0.65
C TYR A 40 13.27 9.84 -0.10
N ALA A 41 14.57 10.11 0.07
CA ALA A 41 15.33 11.01 -0.78
C ALA A 41 15.87 10.31 -2.05
N GLU A 42 15.83 8.98 -2.09
CA GLU A 42 16.35 8.12 -3.15
C GLU A 42 15.19 7.43 -3.88
N ASP A 43 15.25 7.42 -5.22
CA ASP A 43 14.25 6.81 -6.10
C ASP A 43 14.04 5.30 -5.84
N SER A 44 15.06 4.64 -5.28
CA SER A 44 15.01 3.23 -4.87
C SER A 44 13.91 2.96 -3.84
N SER A 45 13.53 3.95 -3.03
CA SER A 45 12.49 3.83 -1.99
C SER A 45 11.08 4.08 -2.52
N TRP A 46 10.93 4.33 -3.82
CA TRP A 46 9.65 4.61 -4.47
C TRP A 46 9.32 3.52 -5.49
N SER A 47 8.08 3.02 -5.48
CA SER A 47 7.58 2.08 -6.49
C SER A 47 7.18 2.79 -7.78
N ALA A 48 6.76 4.06 -7.71
CA ALA A 48 6.58 4.95 -8.86
C ALA A 48 6.92 6.40 -8.50
N LEU A 49 7.50 7.10 -9.48
CA LEU A 49 7.71 8.53 -9.50
C LEU A 49 7.33 9.08 -10.90
N PRO A 50 7.11 10.39 -11.01
CA PRO A 50 7.03 11.07 -12.31
C PRO A 50 8.31 10.84 -13.13
N VAL A 51 8.17 10.83 -14.46
CA VAL A 51 9.33 10.63 -15.36
C VAL A 51 10.20 11.88 -15.38
N GLU A 52 9.57 13.04 -15.31
CA GLU A 52 10.21 14.35 -15.26
C GLU A 52 9.85 15.04 -13.95
N GLU A 53 10.74 15.91 -13.50
CA GLU A 53 10.49 16.69 -12.30
C GLU A 53 9.31 17.63 -12.53
N THR A 54 8.33 17.59 -11.63
CA THR A 54 7.13 18.41 -11.77
C THR A 54 7.44 19.89 -11.56
N ALA A 55 6.89 20.72 -12.43
CA ALA A 55 7.01 22.15 -12.30
C ALA A 55 6.23 22.65 -11.07
N PRO A 56 6.80 23.61 -10.33
CA PRO A 56 6.12 24.22 -9.20
C PRO A 56 4.93 25.08 -9.67
N VAL A 57 3.95 25.27 -8.79
CA VAL A 57 2.71 25.99 -9.13
C VAL A 57 2.93 27.45 -9.52
N TRP A 58 3.99 28.10 -9.02
CA TRP A 58 4.32 29.49 -9.36
C TRP A 58 5.03 29.65 -10.73
N VAL A 59 5.32 28.56 -11.45
CA VAL A 59 5.91 28.59 -12.79
C VAL A 59 4.85 28.25 -13.85
N ASP A 60 4.25 27.07 -13.74
CA ASP A 60 3.33 26.53 -14.77
C ASP A 60 1.85 26.56 -14.37
N GLY A 61 1.53 27.10 -13.20
CA GLY A 61 0.15 27.21 -12.69
C GLY A 61 -0.34 25.95 -11.97
N TRP A 62 -1.67 25.77 -11.91
CA TRP A 62 -2.28 24.68 -11.15
C TRP A 62 -1.89 23.31 -11.71
N GLY A 63 -1.42 22.43 -10.82
CA GLY A 63 -1.14 21.03 -11.11
C GLY A 63 -1.57 20.15 -9.95
N VAL A 64 -1.80 18.87 -10.23
CA VAL A 64 -2.25 17.88 -9.25
C VAL A 64 -1.22 16.75 -9.20
N ASP A 65 -1.02 16.22 -8.01
CA ASP A 65 -0.25 15.02 -7.75
C ASP A 65 -1.13 13.99 -7.05
N VAL A 66 -0.82 12.72 -7.28
CA VAL A 66 -1.46 11.58 -6.65
C VAL A 66 -0.44 10.86 -5.77
N PHE A 67 -0.67 10.85 -4.46
CA PHE A 67 0.10 10.04 -3.52
C PHE A 67 -0.56 8.68 -3.34
N LEU A 68 0.04 7.63 -3.90
CA LEU A 68 -0.51 6.28 -3.98
C LEU A 68 0.02 5.38 -2.84
N VAL A 69 -0.84 5.03 -1.89
CA VAL A 69 -0.55 4.07 -0.82
C VAL A 69 -1.16 2.72 -1.17
N SER A 70 -0.32 1.80 -1.69
CA SER A 70 -0.77 0.46 -2.08
C SER A 70 -0.19 -0.65 -1.20
N GLU A 71 -1.00 -1.66 -0.85
CA GLU A 71 -0.59 -2.88 -0.14
C GLU A 71 0.53 -3.63 -0.87
N ASP A 72 0.53 -3.63 -2.20
CA ASP A 72 1.58 -4.31 -2.98
C ASP A 72 2.94 -3.63 -2.88
N SER A 73 3.00 -2.39 -2.39
CA SER A 73 4.26 -1.68 -2.09
C SER A 73 4.83 -2.03 -0.71
N ALA A 74 4.15 -2.88 0.08
CA ALA A 74 4.65 -3.38 1.35
C ALA A 74 5.76 -4.43 1.16
N LEU A 75 6.95 -4.11 1.65
CA LEU A 75 8.11 -4.98 1.67
C LEU A 75 8.06 -5.91 2.88
N LYS A 76 7.91 -7.20 2.61
CA LYS A 76 8.01 -8.29 3.58
C LYS A 76 8.58 -9.54 2.95
N GLY A 77 9.34 -10.30 3.71
CA GLY A 77 9.93 -11.55 3.25
C GLY A 77 10.90 -12.12 4.26
N THR A 78 11.21 -13.40 4.10
CA THR A 78 12.20 -14.13 4.91
C THR A 78 13.51 -14.33 4.15
N THR A 79 13.51 -14.07 2.84
CA THR A 79 14.69 -14.15 1.98
C THR A 79 14.81 -12.92 1.08
N GLN A 80 16.03 -12.62 0.63
CA GLN A 80 16.30 -11.57 -0.36
C GLN A 80 15.51 -11.77 -1.67
N SER A 81 15.32 -13.02 -2.11
CA SER A 81 14.56 -13.32 -3.33
C SER A 81 13.08 -12.96 -3.20
N GLU A 82 12.49 -13.12 -2.01
CA GLU A 82 11.10 -12.77 -1.76
C GLU A 82 10.93 -11.26 -1.72
N LEU A 83 11.86 -10.54 -1.10
CA LEU A 83 11.87 -9.08 -1.07
C LEU A 83 11.97 -8.48 -2.47
N GLN A 84 12.89 -8.97 -3.30
CA GLN A 84 13.00 -8.52 -4.70
C GLN A 84 11.72 -8.78 -5.50
N LYS A 85 11.09 -9.95 -5.30
CA LYS A 85 9.79 -10.25 -5.93
C LYS A 85 8.68 -9.29 -5.48
N ARG A 86 8.69 -8.89 -4.21
CA ARG A 86 7.71 -7.93 -3.65
C ARG A 86 7.95 -6.53 -4.16
N GLU A 87 9.20 -6.08 -4.19
CA GLU A 87 9.58 -4.80 -4.76
C GLU A 87 9.15 -4.71 -6.24
N LEU A 88 9.49 -5.72 -7.04
CA LEU A 88 9.08 -5.79 -8.45
C LEU A 88 7.56 -5.81 -8.61
N ARG A 89 6.84 -6.47 -7.70
CA ARG A 89 5.37 -6.47 -7.71
C ARG A 89 4.83 -5.07 -7.41
N GLY A 90 5.31 -4.41 -6.36
CA GLY A 90 4.91 -3.05 -6.00
C GLY A 90 5.16 -2.06 -7.14
N ARG A 91 6.33 -2.13 -7.79
CA ARG A 91 6.67 -1.32 -8.97
C ARG A 91 5.73 -1.59 -10.14
N ARG A 92 5.45 -2.85 -10.47
CA ARG A 92 4.52 -3.19 -11.56
C ARG A 92 3.11 -2.69 -11.27
N GLN A 93 2.64 -2.84 -10.03
CA GLN A 93 1.32 -2.40 -9.62
C GLN A 93 1.20 -0.87 -9.65
N ALA A 94 2.21 -0.15 -9.17
CA ALA A 94 2.24 1.29 -9.25
C ALA A 94 2.28 1.78 -10.71
N GLN A 95 3.02 1.08 -11.57
CA GLN A 95 3.08 1.40 -13.00
C GLN A 95 1.76 1.11 -13.73
N SER A 96 1.04 0.04 -13.41
CA SER A 96 -0.28 -0.24 -14.01
C SER A 96 -1.34 0.76 -13.55
N LEU A 97 -1.19 1.32 -12.35
CA LEU A 97 -2.03 2.41 -11.84
C LEU A 97 -1.61 3.79 -12.34
N LYS A 98 -0.41 3.93 -12.93
CA LYS A 98 0.11 5.23 -13.37
C LYS A 98 -0.75 5.84 -14.49
N ASP A 99 -1.17 5.03 -15.47
CA ASP A 99 -2.00 5.52 -16.58
C ASP A 99 -3.40 5.96 -16.13
N PRO A 100 -4.19 5.16 -15.37
CA PRO A 100 -5.51 5.60 -14.92
C PRO A 100 -5.45 6.75 -13.91
N LEU A 101 -4.47 6.78 -12.99
CA LEU A 101 -4.29 7.88 -12.05
C LEU A 101 -3.65 9.12 -12.70
N GLY A 102 -2.93 8.94 -13.81
CA GLY A 102 -2.34 10.01 -14.60
C GLY A 102 -3.38 10.97 -15.20
N LEU A 103 -4.64 10.54 -15.33
CA LEU A 103 -5.76 11.41 -15.67
C LEU A 103 -6.05 12.46 -14.59
N ILE A 104 -5.68 12.17 -13.33
CA ILE A 104 -5.80 13.09 -12.19
C ILE A 104 -4.53 13.93 -12.10
N GLY A 105 -3.37 13.28 -12.11
CA GLY A 105 -2.09 13.97 -11.94
C GLY A 105 -0.90 13.03 -11.80
N GLU A 106 0.24 13.60 -11.43
CA GLU A 106 1.52 12.89 -11.37
C GLU A 106 1.60 11.96 -10.17
N VAL A 107 2.02 10.71 -10.38
CA VAL A 107 1.89 9.64 -9.38
C VAL A 107 3.19 9.43 -8.59
N TYR A 108 3.07 9.52 -7.27
CA TYR A 108 4.11 9.22 -6.29
C TYR A 108 3.67 8.03 -5.44
N ALA A 109 4.37 6.90 -5.54
CA ALA A 109 4.04 5.69 -4.81
C ALA A 109 5.25 5.21 -4.00
N PRO A 110 5.22 5.24 -2.66
CA PRO A 110 6.35 4.79 -1.85
C PRO A 110 6.35 3.27 -1.67
N LEU A 111 7.55 2.68 -1.62
CA LEU A 111 7.77 1.40 -0.97
C LEU A 111 7.85 1.61 0.54
N TYR A 112 7.45 0.64 1.34
CA TYR A 112 7.51 0.73 2.80
C TYR A 112 7.67 -0.65 3.42
N ARG A 113 8.29 -0.74 4.60
CA ARG A 113 8.42 -2.01 5.32
C ARG A 113 7.10 -2.35 6.00
N ASP A 114 6.64 -3.59 5.84
CA ASP A 114 5.35 -4.05 6.37
C ASP A 114 5.29 -3.89 7.91
N ASN A 115 6.40 -4.20 8.60
CA ASN A 115 6.54 -4.07 10.05
C ASN A 115 6.72 -2.62 10.55
N ALA A 116 6.96 -1.65 9.68
CA ALA A 116 7.15 -0.24 10.02
C ALA A 116 6.26 0.68 9.14
N THR A 117 5.10 0.17 8.73
CA THR A 117 4.21 0.82 7.75
C THR A 117 3.91 2.28 8.10
N HIS A 118 3.56 2.57 9.35
CA HIS A 118 3.17 3.93 9.78
C HIS A 118 4.34 4.92 9.66
N ASP A 119 5.50 4.56 10.20
CA ASP A 119 6.71 5.38 10.18
C ASP A 119 7.21 5.61 8.75
N ASP A 120 7.25 4.54 7.95
CA ASP A 120 7.76 4.59 6.58
C ASP A 120 6.84 5.43 5.67
N LEU A 121 5.52 5.22 5.73
CA LEU A 121 4.57 6.03 4.96
C LEU A 121 4.56 7.51 5.41
N THR A 122 4.72 7.78 6.70
CA THR A 122 4.82 9.16 7.20
C THR A 122 6.07 9.84 6.69
N ARG A 123 7.23 9.16 6.75
CA ARG A 123 8.50 9.70 6.23
C ARG A 123 8.46 9.89 4.72
N ALA A 124 7.82 8.98 3.99
CA ALA A 124 7.60 9.13 2.55
C ALA A 124 6.76 10.37 2.24
N PHE A 125 5.63 10.52 2.93
CA PHE A 125 4.72 11.64 2.72
C PHE A 125 5.38 13.00 3.03
N GLU A 126 6.10 13.09 4.15
CA GLU A 126 6.86 14.29 4.52
C GLU A 126 8.01 14.61 3.53
N SER A 127 8.65 13.57 2.98
CA SER A 127 9.68 13.76 1.94
C SER A 127 9.06 14.33 0.67
N TYR A 128 7.96 13.72 0.22
CA TYR A 128 7.19 14.15 -0.94
C TYR A 128 6.71 15.60 -0.81
N LEU A 129 6.06 15.95 0.32
CA LEU A 129 5.56 17.31 0.56
C LEU A 129 6.67 18.36 0.48
N ARG A 130 7.86 18.02 0.99
CA ARG A 130 9.00 18.94 1.09
C ARG A 130 9.75 19.12 -0.23
N ARG A 131 9.91 18.04 -1.00
CA ARG A 131 10.78 18.02 -2.18
C ARG A 131 10.01 18.14 -3.49
N ASP A 132 8.88 17.49 -3.56
CA ASP A 132 8.24 17.15 -4.83
C ASP A 132 6.89 17.86 -5.03
N ASN A 133 6.08 17.98 -3.97
CA ASN A 133 4.75 18.56 -4.08
C ASN A 133 4.75 20.02 -4.57
N ARG A 134 5.75 20.83 -4.19
CA ARG A 134 5.99 22.17 -4.79
C ARG A 134 4.75 23.08 -4.88
N GLY A 135 3.88 23.01 -3.89
CA GLY A 135 2.64 23.81 -3.85
C GLY A 135 1.52 23.30 -4.77
N ARG A 136 1.65 22.12 -5.38
CA ARG A 136 0.65 21.47 -6.23
C ARG A 136 -0.48 20.87 -5.41
N ALA A 137 -1.65 20.69 -6.01
CA ALA A 137 -2.77 20.03 -5.38
C ALA A 137 -2.47 18.55 -5.13
N LEU A 138 -3.10 17.97 -4.12
CA LEU A 138 -2.80 16.60 -3.66
C LEU A 138 -4.07 15.76 -3.61
N VAL A 139 -4.06 14.60 -4.26
CA VAL A 139 -5.01 13.52 -4.07
C VAL A 139 -4.30 12.34 -3.42
N ILE A 140 -4.90 11.71 -2.41
CA ILE A 140 -4.34 10.48 -1.82
C ILE A 140 -5.13 9.28 -2.31
N ALA A 141 -4.50 8.43 -3.12
CA ALA A 141 -5.07 7.18 -3.55
C ALA A 141 -4.61 6.04 -2.65
N HIS A 142 -5.51 5.19 -2.16
CA HIS A 142 -5.15 4.14 -1.21
C HIS A 142 -6.00 2.87 -1.34
N ASP A 143 -5.39 1.69 -1.14
CA ASP A 143 -6.10 0.40 -1.03
C ASP A 143 -6.06 -0.16 0.42
N ARG A 144 -5.47 0.60 1.34
CA ARG A 144 -5.25 0.22 2.74
C ARG A 144 -5.43 1.41 3.68
N PRO A 145 -5.55 1.18 5.00
CA PRO A 145 -5.64 2.27 5.97
C PRO A 145 -4.43 3.19 5.92
N LEU A 146 -4.70 4.50 6.02
CA LEU A 146 -3.67 5.54 6.08
C LEU A 146 -3.19 5.75 7.52
N PRO A 147 -1.90 6.05 7.73
CA PRO A 147 -1.40 6.47 9.03
C PRO A 147 -2.11 7.73 9.55
N GLU A 148 -2.44 7.76 10.84
CA GLU A 148 -3.07 8.94 11.48
C GLU A 148 -2.23 10.22 11.34
N SER A 149 -0.91 10.08 11.27
CA SER A 149 0.04 11.18 11.05
C SER A 149 -0.16 11.89 9.71
N ILE A 150 -0.52 11.17 8.64
CA ILE A 150 -0.82 11.78 7.33
C ILE A 150 -2.10 12.63 7.45
N LEU A 151 -3.13 12.10 8.12
CA LEU A 151 -4.38 12.81 8.35
C LEU A 151 -4.15 14.06 9.22
N ALA A 152 -3.43 13.91 10.33
CA ALA A 152 -3.07 15.00 11.21
C ALA A 152 -2.29 16.10 10.48
N ARG A 153 -1.44 15.74 9.51
CA ARG A 153 -0.71 16.72 8.70
C ARG A 153 -1.64 17.55 7.81
N LEU A 154 -2.65 16.93 7.18
CA LEU A 154 -3.69 17.63 6.42
C LEU A 154 -4.54 18.55 7.31
N GLU A 155 -4.80 18.16 8.55
CA GLU A 155 -5.54 18.98 9.52
C GLU A 155 -4.73 20.17 10.06
N GLN A 156 -3.41 20.01 10.22
CA GLN A 156 -2.55 21.05 10.80
C GLN A 156 -2.11 22.10 9.77
N ASP A 157 -1.98 21.72 8.50
CA ASP A 157 -1.46 22.59 7.45
C ASP A 157 -2.60 23.16 6.59
N SER A 158 -2.95 24.42 6.83
CA SER A 158 -4.05 25.09 6.10
C SER A 158 -3.76 25.23 4.61
N SER A 159 -2.51 25.49 4.23
CA SER A 159 -2.12 25.63 2.83
C SER A 159 -2.19 24.29 2.09
N LEU A 160 -1.82 23.20 2.76
CA LEU A 160 -1.99 21.86 2.19
C LEU A 160 -3.48 21.50 2.07
N ARG A 161 -4.28 21.81 3.09
CA ARG A 161 -5.73 21.52 3.10
C ARG A 161 -6.49 22.25 2.01
N GLU A 162 -6.18 23.52 1.74
CA GLU A 162 -6.82 24.30 0.67
C GLU A 162 -6.60 23.71 -0.72
N ARG A 163 -5.55 22.90 -0.90
CA ARG A 163 -5.18 22.27 -2.17
C ARG A 163 -5.37 20.76 -2.14
N PHE A 164 -5.97 20.23 -1.08
CA PHE A 164 -6.23 18.81 -0.97
C PHE A 164 -7.47 18.45 -1.79
N GLY A 165 -7.28 17.66 -2.84
CA GLY A 165 -8.31 17.22 -3.77
C GLY A 165 -9.13 16.01 -3.28
N GLY A 166 -8.83 15.48 -2.10
CA GLY A 166 -9.58 14.38 -1.49
C GLY A 166 -8.85 13.05 -1.51
N PHE A 167 -9.59 12.02 -1.08
CA PHE A 167 -9.11 10.64 -1.04
C PHE A 167 -9.77 9.82 -2.15
N LEU A 168 -9.01 8.86 -2.66
CA LEU A 168 -9.43 7.90 -3.67
C LEU A 168 -9.18 6.48 -3.14
N SER A 169 -10.23 5.72 -2.89
CA SER A 169 -10.09 4.31 -2.47
C SER A 169 -9.97 3.39 -3.68
N ILE A 170 -8.92 2.58 -3.74
CA ILE A 170 -8.68 1.57 -4.77
C ILE A 170 -9.15 0.22 -4.21
N SER A 171 -10.10 -0.44 -4.88
CA SER A 171 -10.68 -1.71 -4.43
C SER A 171 -10.62 -2.78 -5.52
N ASP A 172 -10.38 -4.04 -5.12
CA ASP A 172 -10.23 -5.18 -6.03
C ASP A 172 -11.57 -5.83 -6.45
N THR A 173 -12.72 -5.25 -6.09
CA THR A 173 -14.00 -5.96 -6.21
C THR A 173 -14.66 -5.80 -7.58
N LYS A 174 -15.03 -6.95 -8.16
CA LYS A 174 -16.04 -7.10 -9.21
C LYS A 174 -17.48 -6.82 -8.72
N ASP A 175 -17.62 -6.46 -7.45
CA ASP A 175 -18.87 -6.23 -6.76
C ASP A 175 -18.83 -4.79 -6.25
N GLY A 176 -19.83 -3.97 -6.57
CA GLY A 176 -19.90 -2.56 -6.15
C GLY A 176 -19.54 -2.38 -4.68
N ILE A 177 -18.33 -1.85 -4.45
CA ILE A 177 -17.70 -1.25 -3.25
C ILE A 177 -18.46 -1.49 -1.92
N PRO A 178 -17.88 -2.15 -0.87
CA PRO A 178 -16.71 -1.63 -0.13
C PRO A 178 -15.78 -2.72 0.50
N PRO A 179 -14.65 -2.37 1.17
CA PRO A 179 -14.75 -2.15 2.62
C PRO A 179 -13.80 -1.06 3.19
N LEU A 180 -14.33 -0.19 4.04
CA LEU A 180 -13.60 0.39 5.17
C LEU A 180 -14.48 0.23 6.42
N ALA A 181 -13.88 -0.35 7.47
CA ALA A 181 -14.40 -0.82 8.76
C ALA A 181 -15.05 -2.22 8.82
N VAL A 182 -14.45 -3.08 9.66
CA VAL A 182 -15.11 -4.25 10.27
C VAL A 182 -16.00 -3.73 11.38
N SER A 183 -17.24 -3.32 11.07
CA SER A 183 -18.40 -3.31 11.99
C SER A 183 -19.60 -2.66 11.30
N GLY A 184 -20.67 -3.43 11.12
CA GLY A 184 -22.04 -2.91 10.92
C GLY A 184 -22.50 -2.80 9.47
N GLU A 185 -23.26 -3.84 9.06
CA GLU A 185 -24.24 -3.99 7.96
C GLU A 185 -24.10 -3.24 6.61
N PRO A 186 -24.26 -3.95 5.47
CA PRO A 186 -24.12 -3.37 4.13
C PRO A 186 -25.36 -2.58 3.70
N ALA A 187 -25.15 -1.36 3.20
CA ALA A 187 -26.16 -0.59 2.47
C ALA A 187 -26.02 -0.82 0.95
N SER A 188 -27.17 -0.90 0.28
CA SER A 188 -27.32 -1.14 -1.16
C SER A 188 -26.69 -0.05 -2.02
N VAL A 189 -25.95 -0.50 -3.04
CA VAL A 189 -25.21 0.30 -4.03
C VAL A 189 -26.18 0.87 -5.08
N ASP A 190 -26.36 2.18 -5.10
CA ASP A 190 -26.80 2.94 -6.30
C ASP A 190 -26.32 4.40 -6.33
N GLU A 191 -25.60 4.89 -5.30
CA GLU A 191 -24.92 6.18 -5.32
C GLU A 191 -23.52 6.06 -4.70
N PRO A 192 -22.51 6.84 -5.16
CA PRO A 192 -21.18 6.84 -4.56
C PRO A 192 -21.30 7.24 -3.08
N LEU A 193 -21.11 6.25 -2.19
CA LEU A 193 -21.25 6.47 -0.75
C LEU A 193 -20.08 7.34 -0.26
N PRO A 194 -20.35 8.54 0.27
CA PRO A 194 -19.31 9.36 0.87
C PRO A 194 -18.79 8.70 2.15
N TYR A 195 -17.49 8.42 2.24
CA TYR A 195 -16.85 8.08 3.50
C TYR A 195 -16.49 9.36 4.25
N CYS A 196 -16.98 9.50 5.48
CA CYS A 196 -16.62 10.58 6.38
C CYS A 196 -15.92 9.94 7.59
N SER A 197 -14.64 10.25 7.82
CA SER A 197 -14.00 9.84 9.08
C SER A 197 -14.70 10.50 10.26
N ASP A 198 -14.77 9.86 11.44
CA ASP A 198 -15.46 10.41 12.63
C ASP A 198 -15.03 11.84 13.04
N ARG A 199 -13.88 12.31 12.54
CA ARG A 199 -13.35 13.67 12.78
C ARG A 199 -13.70 14.71 11.73
N LEU A 200 -14.22 14.31 10.56
CA LEU A 200 -14.54 15.18 9.41
C LEU A 200 -16.02 15.03 9.05
N ASN A 201 -16.91 15.56 9.91
CA ASN A 201 -18.36 15.41 9.81
C ASN A 201 -19.07 16.46 8.92
N ASP A 202 -18.34 17.20 8.08
CA ASP A 202 -18.96 18.14 7.15
C ASP A 202 -19.21 17.45 5.81
N ALA A 203 -20.45 17.46 5.31
CA ALA A 203 -20.87 16.73 4.11
C ALA A 203 -20.11 17.14 2.83
N ALA A 204 -19.51 18.34 2.82
CA ALA A 204 -18.64 18.83 1.74
C ALA A 204 -17.18 18.31 1.82
N SER A 205 -16.82 17.61 2.91
CA SER A 205 -15.47 17.11 3.21
C SER A 205 -15.35 15.60 3.07
N CYS A 206 -16.43 14.92 2.67
CA CYS A 206 -16.46 13.47 2.60
C CYS A 206 -15.82 12.95 1.29
N GLN A 207 -15.23 11.77 1.38
CA GLN A 207 -14.45 11.15 0.31
C GLN A 207 -15.32 10.76 -0.88
N ILE A 208 -14.88 11.08 -2.10
CA ILE A 208 -15.48 10.54 -3.32
C ILE A 208 -14.80 9.19 -3.59
N VAL A 209 -15.54 8.10 -3.43
CA VAL A 209 -15.01 6.77 -3.75
C VAL A 209 -15.14 6.54 -5.25
N VAL A 210 -14.02 6.53 -5.99
CA VAL A 210 -13.98 6.18 -7.41
C VAL A 210 -13.36 4.78 -7.58
N PRO A 211 -14.03 3.83 -8.28
CA PRO A 211 -13.48 2.50 -8.48
C PRO A 211 -12.25 2.54 -9.39
N ALA A 212 -11.11 2.06 -8.89
CA ALA A 212 -9.90 1.83 -9.68
C ALA A 212 -9.58 0.33 -9.72
N HIS A 213 -9.47 -0.22 -10.92
CA HIS A 213 -9.26 -1.66 -11.12
C HIS A 213 -7.78 -2.04 -11.07
N LYS A 214 -7.48 -3.12 -10.35
CA LYS A 214 -6.16 -3.73 -10.26
C LYS A 214 -5.97 -4.80 -11.35
N GLU A 215 -4.77 -4.92 -11.91
CA GLU A 215 -4.47 -5.99 -12.86
C GLU A 215 -4.26 -7.33 -12.16
N LYS A 216 -4.89 -8.37 -12.72
CA LYS A 216 -4.89 -9.73 -12.19
C LYS A 216 -3.50 -10.36 -12.34
N ALA A 217 -2.85 -10.70 -11.23
CA ALA A 217 -1.68 -11.57 -11.27
C ALA A 217 -2.09 -12.96 -11.80
N SER A 218 -1.65 -13.32 -13.01
CA SER A 218 -1.72 -14.71 -13.48
C SER A 218 -0.83 -15.57 -12.57
N ARG A 219 -1.40 -16.64 -12.02
CA ARG A 219 -0.69 -17.64 -11.23
C ARG A 219 0.29 -18.41 -12.09
#